data_AF-A0A9D5VWR3-F1
#
_entry.id   AF-A0A9D5VWR3-F1
#
_cell.length_a   1.000
_cell.length_b   1.000
_cell.length_c   1.000
_cell.angle_alpha   90.00
_cell.angle_beta   90.00
_cell.angle_gamma   90.00
#
_symmetry.space_group_name_H-M   'P 1'
#
loop_
_entity.id
_entity.type
_entity.pdbx_description
1 polymer ?
#
loop_
_entity_poly.entity_id
_entity_poly.type
_entity_poly.pdbx_seq_one_letter_code
_entity_poly.pdbx_strand_id
1 'polypeptide(L)'
;MITANTQKSVIHLALDLPLTIDQKYLKEALSAILYYNGVLSEKQARMLIGKTRREFQENIIPKFGLSMIGGTDTDTKIELAACKK
;
A
#
# COMPACT_ATOMS: atom_id res chain seq x y z
N MET A 1 3.23 -8.18 -36.29
CA MET A 1 3.83 -7.29 -35.27
C MET A 1 2.69 -6.64 -34.50
N ILE A 2 2.45 -7.05 -33.25
CA ILE A 2 1.44 -6.41 -32.39
C ILE A 2 2.20 -5.74 -31.25
N THR A 3 2.39 -4.44 -31.35
CA THR A 3 3.08 -3.63 -30.35
C THR A 3 2.10 -3.40 -29.20
N ALA A 4 2.27 -4.12 -28.08
CA ALA A 4 1.48 -3.91 -26.88
C ALA A 4 1.86 -2.56 -26.24
N ASN A 5 1.03 -1.55 -26.50
CA ASN A 5 1.13 -0.24 -25.84
C ASN A 5 0.68 -0.39 -24.39
N THR A 6 1.64 -0.60 -23.48
CA THR A 6 1.39 -0.59 -22.04
C THR A 6 1.30 0.87 -21.59
N GLN A 7 0.08 1.40 -21.62
CA GLN A 7 -0.23 2.73 -21.11
C GLN A 7 0.07 2.76 -19.61
N LYS A 8 1.22 3.33 -19.27
CA LYS A 8 1.73 3.48 -17.90
C LYS A 8 0.81 4.47 -17.19
N SER A 9 -0.21 3.97 -16.49
CA SER A 9 -1.10 4.79 -15.68
C SER A 9 -0.33 5.39 -14.50
N VAL A 10 0.19 6.59 -14.71
CA VAL A 10 0.77 7.42 -13.66
C VAL A 10 -0.41 7.98 -12.86
N ILE A 11 -0.64 7.44 -11.67
CA ILE A 11 -1.67 7.96 -10.76
C ILE A 11 -1.16 9.30 -10.23
N HIS A 12 -1.65 10.39 -10.81
CA HIS A 12 -1.45 11.75 -10.29
C HIS A 12 -2.41 11.95 -9.12
N LEU A 13 -1.91 11.75 -7.90
CA LEU A 13 -2.67 11.96 -6.67
C LEU A 13 -2.48 13.42 -6.21
N ALA A 14 -3.29 14.32 -6.76
CA ALA A 14 -3.33 15.72 -6.36
C ALA A 14 -4.30 15.89 -5.18
N LEU A 15 -3.81 15.76 -3.95
CA LEU A 15 -4.56 16.19 -2.76
C LEU A 15 -4.19 17.63 -2.44
N ASP A 16 -5.15 18.53 -2.53
CA ASP A 16 -5.03 19.90 -2.02
C ASP A 16 -5.21 19.85 -0.50
N LEU A 17 -4.09 19.69 0.21
CA LEU A 17 -4.06 19.54 1.65
C LEU A 17 -3.70 20.88 2.29
N PRO A 18 -4.36 21.27 3.40
CA PRO A 18 -3.96 22.45 4.14
C PRO A 18 -2.47 22.34 4.51
N LEU A 19 -1.75 23.46 4.35
CA LEU A 19 -0.29 23.57 4.52
C LEU A 19 0.24 23.06 5.87
N THR A 20 -0.63 22.92 6.87
CA THR A 20 -0.32 22.40 8.21
C THR A 20 -0.21 20.87 8.27
N ILE A 21 -0.62 20.14 7.24
CA ILE A 21 -0.52 18.68 7.20
C ILE A 21 0.83 18.27 6.62
N ASP A 22 1.51 17.35 7.31
CA ASP A 22 2.71 16.69 6.77
C ASP A 22 2.33 15.84 5.54
N GLN A 23 2.53 16.44 4.36
CA GLN A 23 2.22 15.80 3.08
C GLN A 23 3.03 14.53 2.86
N LYS A 24 4.24 14.42 3.43
CA LYS A 24 5.06 13.22 3.32
C LYS A 24 4.42 12.10 4.13
N TYR A 25 4.05 12.35 5.38
CA TYR A 25 3.34 11.39 6.21
C TYR A 25 2.07 10.89 5.52
N LEU A 26 1.28 11.80 4.95
CA LEU A 26 0.05 11.42 4.28
C LEU A 26 0.29 10.58 3.02
N LYS A 27 1.26 10.95 2.18
CA LYS A 27 1.62 10.15 0.99
C LYS A 27 2.08 8.75 1.36
N GLU A 28 2.86 8.62 2.44
CA GLU A 28 3.28 7.33 2.99
C GLU A 28 2.07 6.51 3.46
N ALA A 29 1.18 7.11 4.26
CA ALA A 29 -0.02 6.46 4.78
C ALA A 29 -0.93 5.97 3.66
N LEU A 30 -1.22 6.85 2.70
CA LEU A 30 -2.12 6.55 1.60
C LEU A 30 -1.55 5.48 0.66
N SER A 31 -0.24 5.52 0.39
CA SER A 31 0.42 4.48 -0.42
C SER A 31 0.39 3.12 0.27
N ALA A 32 0.58 3.07 1.59
CA ALA A 32 0.52 1.84 2.36
C ALA A 32 -0.91 1.25 2.40
N ILE A 33 -1.91 2.09 2.64
CA ILE A 33 -3.33 1.69 2.66
C ILE A 33 -3.77 1.19 1.28
N LEU A 34 -3.45 1.90 0.21
CA LEU A 34 -3.82 1.50 -1.15
C LEU A 34 -3.12 0.21 -1.59
N TYR A 35 -1.87 -0.01 -1.15
CA TYR A 35 -1.18 -1.28 -1.33
C TYR A 35 -1.89 -2.41 -0.59
N TYR A 36 -2.22 -2.19 0.69
CA TYR A 36 -2.84 -3.21 1.53
C TYR A 36 -4.24 -3.62 1.05
N ASN A 37 -5.00 -2.66 0.49
CA ASN A 37 -6.29 -2.92 -0.16
C ASN A 37 -6.18 -3.49 -1.58
N GLY A 38 -4.97 -3.74 -2.08
CA GLY A 38 -4.74 -4.31 -3.41
C GLY A 38 -4.98 -3.35 -4.59
N VAL A 39 -5.25 -2.06 -4.33
CA VAL A 39 -5.44 -1.04 -5.37
C VAL A 39 -4.11 -0.73 -6.07
N LEU A 40 -3.01 -0.74 -5.32
CA LEU A 40 -1.66 -0.57 -5.84
C LEU A 40 -0.85 -1.84 -5.67
N SER A 41 -0.08 -2.20 -6.70
CA SER A 41 1.03 -3.13 -6.51
C SER A 41 2.12 -2.51 -5.64
N GLU A 42 2.92 -3.33 -4.96
CA GLU A 42 4.05 -2.87 -4.14
C GLU A 42 5.00 -1.95 -4.95
N LYS A 43 5.25 -2.30 -6.23
CA LYS A 43 6.08 -1.50 -7.14
C LYS A 43 5.50 -0.10 -7.34
N GLN A 44 4.19 0.03 -7.57
CA GLN A 44 3.53 1.33 -7.76
C GLN A 44 3.54 2.16 -6.48
N ALA A 45 3.20 1.54 -5.34
CA ALA A 45 3.20 2.21 -4.05
C ALA A 45 4.59 2.78 -3.69
N ARG A 46 5.65 1.99 -3.93
CA ARG A 46 7.04 2.43 -3.71
C ARG A 46 7.48 3.55 -4.63
N MET A 47 7.06 3.52 -5.89
CA MET A 47 7.36 4.58 -6.85
C MET A 47 6.71 5.91 -6.42
N LEU A 48 5.51 5.89 -5.82
CA LEU A 48 4.82 7.10 -5.36
C LEU A 48 5.56 7.82 -4.21
N ILE A 49 6.24 7.08 -3.35
CA ILE A 49 6.92 7.63 -2.16
C ILE A 49 8.45 7.60 -2.26
N GLY A 50 9.00 7.11 -3.37
CA GLY A 50 10.45 7.05 -3.61
C GLY A 50 11.20 6.13 -2.64
N LYS A 51 10.60 5.00 -2.23
CA LYS A 51 11.20 4.06 -1.26
C LYS A 51 11.68 2.77 -1.90
N THR A 52 12.77 2.24 -1.35
CA THR A 52 13.24 0.89 -1.72
C THR A 52 12.23 -0.17 -1.27
N ARG A 53 12.32 -1.38 -1.84
CA ARG A 53 11.50 -2.53 -1.39
C ARG A 53 11.64 -2.77 0.11
N ARG A 54 12.89 -2.83 0.59
CA ARG A 54 13.19 -3.09 1.99
C ARG A 54 12.61 -2.02 2.91
N GLU A 55 12.85 -0.75 2.62
CA GLU A 55 12.29 0.34 3.43
C GLU A 55 10.75 0.32 3.47
N PHE A 56 10.11 0.03 2.35
CA PHE A 56 8.66 -0.04 2.30
C PHE A 56 8.11 -1.15 3.21
N GLN A 57 8.72 -2.33 3.12
CA GLN A 57 8.32 -3.52 3.84
C GLN A 57 8.61 -3.45 5.35
N GLU A 58 9.79 -2.95 5.73
CA GLU A 58 10.24 -2.93 7.12
C GLU A 58 9.82 -1.66 7.87
N ASN A 59 9.70 -0.51 7.19
CA ASN A 59 9.46 0.78 7.85
C ASN A 59 8.10 1.41 7.50
N ILE A 60 7.64 1.32 6.25
CA ILE A 60 6.42 2.02 5.82
C ILE A 60 5.17 1.23 6.20
N ILE A 61 5.09 -0.04 5.82
CA ILE A 61 3.91 -0.88 6.11
C ILE A 61 3.66 -0.97 7.63
N PRO A 62 4.65 -1.32 8.48
CA PRO A 62 4.41 -1.47 9.91
C PRO A 62 4.11 -0.16 10.62
N LYS A 63 4.61 0.98 10.11
CA LYS A 63 4.35 2.32 10.67
C LYS A 63 2.86 2.66 10.74
N PHE A 64 2.03 2.03 9.91
CA PHE A 64 0.57 2.24 9.89
C PHE A 64 -0.21 1.05 10.46
N GLY A 65 0.43 0.15 11.21
CA GLY A 65 -0.22 -1.01 11.82
C GLY A 65 -0.67 -2.07 10.82
N LEU A 66 -0.13 -2.04 9.60
CA LEU A 66 -0.44 -3.01 8.55
C LEU A 66 0.58 -4.15 8.60
N SER A 67 0.17 -5.34 8.16
CA SER A 67 1.03 -6.52 8.08
C SER A 67 1.22 -6.96 6.64
N MET A 68 2.42 -7.44 6.31
CA MET A 68 2.71 -7.97 4.97
C MET A 68 2.24 -9.42 4.78
N ILE A 69 2.10 -10.17 5.88
CA ILE A 69 1.98 -11.64 5.86
C ILE A 69 0.56 -12.08 6.30
N GLY A 70 -0.31 -11.14 6.67
CA GLY A 70 -1.68 -11.45 7.07
C GLY A 70 -2.35 -10.31 7.83
N GLY A 71 -3.31 -10.63 8.68
CA GLY A 71 -4.10 -9.66 9.44
C GLY A 71 -5.31 -9.14 8.67
N THR A 72 -5.67 -9.79 7.58
CA THR A 72 -6.93 -9.52 6.88
C THR A 72 -8.10 -10.15 7.66
N ASP A 73 -9.32 -9.68 7.37
CA ASP A 73 -10.54 -10.32 7.83
C ASP A 73 -10.62 -11.80 7.43
N THR A 74 -10.03 -12.17 6.29
CA THR A 74 -9.96 -13.55 5.82
C THR A 74 -9.09 -14.40 6.73
N ASP A 75 -7.90 -13.91 7.10
CA ASP A 75 -6.99 -14.62 8.01
C ASP A 75 -7.66 -14.82 9.37
N THR A 76 -8.30 -13.77 9.89
CA THR A 76 -9.03 -13.82 11.16
C THR A 76 -10.17 -14.85 11.12
N LYS A 77 -10.94 -14.92 10.02
CA LYS A 77 -12.03 -15.90 9.86
C LYS A 77 -11.52 -17.34 9.80
N ILE A 78 -10.38 -17.57 9.13
CA ILE A 78 -9.75 -18.89 9.07
C ILE A 78 -9.30 -19.32 10.46
N GLU A 79 -8.63 -18.44 11.21
CA GLU A 79 -8.21 -18.71 12.60
C GLU A 79 -9.40 -19.02 13.50
N LEU A 80 -10.46 -18.21 13.43
CA LEU A 80 -11.66 -18.41 14.24
C LEU A 80 -12.37 -19.72 13.91
N ALA A 81 -12.37 -20.14 12.64
CA ALA A 81 -12.91 -21.43 12.21
C ALA A 81 -12.04 -22.60 12.70
N ALA A 82 -10.71 -22.45 12.73
CA ALA A 82 -9.79 -23.45 13.22
C ALA A 82 -9.90 -23.68 14.75
N CYS A 83 -10.24 -22.65 15.52
CA CYS A 83 -10.39 -22.74 16.98
C CYS A 83 -11.73 -23.34 17.46
N LYS A 84 -12.71 -23.61 16.58
CA LYS A 84 -14.01 -24.22 16.96
C LYS A 84 -14.00 -25.76 16.99
N LYS A 85 -12.86 -26.39 17.25
CA LYS A 85 -12.76 -27.85 17.42
C LYS A 85 -12.92 -28.27 18.86
#